data_AF-A0A931ZWU7-F1
#
_entry.id   AF-A0A931ZWU7-F1
#
_cell.length_a   1.000
_cell.length_b   1.000
_cell.length_c   1.000
_cell.angle_alpha   90.00
_cell.angle_beta   90.00
_cell.angle_gamma   90.00
#
_symmetry.space_group_name_H-M   'P 1'
#
loop_
_entity.id
_entity.type
_entity.pdbx_description
1 polymer ?
#
loop_
_entity_poly.entity_id
_entity_poly.type
_entity_poly.pdbx_seq_one_letter_code
_entity_poly.pdbx_strand_id
1 'polypeptide(L)' 'MKILVLNGPNLNMLGRRSVKHYGVLTLIDIKKLLVNLAQELGVKLVFFQSNHEGALVDAIQKYRGKVDGIMINPGA' A
#
# COMPACT_ATOMS: atom_id res chain seq x y z
N MET A 1 12.19 -11.50 -4.93
CA MET A 1 10.83 -11.48 -4.39
C MET A 1 10.11 -10.19 -4.81
N LYS A 2 8.81 -10.26 -5.11
CA LYS A 2 7.97 -9.13 -5.55
C LYS A 2 6.67 -9.10 -4.75
N ILE A 3 6.35 -7.97 -4.14
CA ILE A 3 5.19 -7.80 -3.25
C ILE A 3 4.27 -6.70 -3.78
N LEU A 4 2.96 -6.96 -3.79
CA LEU A 4 1.95 -5.93 -3.98
C LEU A 4 1.62 -5.27 -2.63
N VAL A 5 1.81 -3.98 -2.54
CA VAL A 5 1.37 -3.13 -1.43
C VAL A 5 0.01 -2.53 -1.80
N LEU A 6 -1.05 -3.02 -1.17
CA LEU A 6 -2.43 -2.70 -1.49
C LEU A 6 -3.07 -1.89 -0.36
N ASN A 7 -3.52 -0.67 -0.68
CA ASN A 7 -4.12 0.25 0.30
C ASN A 7 -5.57 0.56 -0.07
N GLY A 8 -6.50 0.34 0.85
CA GLY A 8 -7.92 0.58 0.65
C GLY A 8 -8.37 2.02 0.91
N PRO A 9 -9.68 2.20 1.20
CA PRO A 9 -10.28 3.51 1.32
C PRO A 9 -9.66 4.37 2.42
N ASN A 10 -9.71 5.68 2.21
CA ASN A 10 -9.29 6.73 3.15
C ASN A 10 -7.77 6.78 3.45
N LEU A 11 -6.98 5.77 3.08
CA LEU A 11 -5.53 5.77 3.32
C LEU A 11 -4.78 6.83 2.51
N ASN A 12 -5.34 7.30 1.40
CA ASN A 12 -4.85 8.49 0.69
C ASN A 12 -4.93 9.79 1.53
N MET A 13 -5.71 9.79 2.62
CA MET A 13 -5.89 10.94 3.51
C MET A 13 -4.95 10.92 4.73
N LEU A 14 -4.06 9.93 4.85
CA LEU A 14 -3.04 9.90 5.90
C LEU A 14 -2.20 11.18 5.90
N GLY A 15 -1.85 11.65 7.10
CA GLY A 15 -1.16 12.93 7.33
C GLY A 15 -2.04 14.18 7.22
N ARG A 16 -3.34 14.05 6.84
CA ARG A 16 -4.30 15.18 6.76
C ARG A 16 -5.40 15.15 7.83
N ARG A 17 -5.57 14.05 8.57
CA ARG A 17 -6.57 13.87 9.63
C ARG A 17 -5.91 13.58 10.98
N SER A 18 -6.65 13.83 12.07
CA SER A 18 -6.27 13.71 13.49
C SER A 18 -4.96 12.95 13.77
N VAL A 19 -3.87 13.70 13.93
CA VAL A 19 -2.50 13.22 14.18
C VAL A 19 -2.43 12.24 15.36
N LYS A 20 -3.31 12.41 16.37
CA LYS A 20 -3.37 11.57 17.57
C LYS A 20 -3.57 10.07 17.31
N HIS A 21 -4.21 9.67 16.21
CA HIS A 21 -4.54 8.25 15.96
C HIS A 21 -3.77 7.63 14.79
N TYR A 22 -3.43 8.41 13.76
CA TYR A 22 -2.86 7.89 12.51
C TYR A 22 -1.42 8.34 12.25
N GLY A 23 -0.83 9.09 13.18
CA GLY A 23 0.50 9.67 13.04
C GLY A 23 0.55 10.83 12.04
N VAL A 24 1.76 11.34 11.84
CA VAL A 24 2.04 12.48 10.93
C VAL A 24 2.37 12.04 9.50
N LEU A 25 2.67 10.76 9.30
CA LEU A 25 3.17 10.26 8.02
C LEU A 25 2.04 10.19 6.99
N THR A 26 2.31 10.71 5.79
CA THR A 26 1.43 10.52 4.64
C THR A 26 1.64 9.15 4.00
N LEU A 27 0.71 8.72 3.15
CA LEU A 27 0.89 7.49 2.36
C LEU A 27 2.13 7.57 1.44
N ILE A 28 2.49 8.78 0.98
CA ILE A 28 3.69 9.01 0.18
C ILE A 28 4.96 8.79 1.02
N ASP A 29 4.97 9.24 2.27
CA ASP A 29 6.10 9.05 3.17
C ASP A 29 6.29 7.57 3.51
N ILE A 30 5.20 6.87 3.81
CA ILE A 30 5.20 5.42 4.02
C ILE A 30 5.72 4.68 2.78
N LYS A 31 5.29 5.10 1.57
CA LYS A 31 5.81 4.52 0.31
C LYS A 31 7.31 4.70 0.19
N LYS A 32 7.87 5.87 0.53
CA LYS A 32 9.33 6.11 0.48
C LYS A 32 10.08 5.20 1.45
N LEU A 33 9.60 5.11 2.69
CA LEU A 33 10.19 4.23 3.71
C LEU A 33 10.21 2.77 3.25
N LEU A 34 9.09 2.29 2.69
CA LEU A 34 8.99 0.94 2.17
C LEU A 34 9.90 0.69 0.95
N VAL A 35 10.05 1.67 0.06
CA VAL A 35 10.95 1.54 -1.10
C VAL A 35 12.41 1.43 -0.66
N ASN A 36 12.84 2.24 0.31
CA ASN A 36 14.20 2.18 0.83
C ASN A 36 14.48 0.81 1.48
N LEU A 37 13.58 0.36 2.36
CA LEU A 37 13.72 -0.95 3.01
C LEU A 37 13.69 -2.10 1.98
N ALA A 38 12.82 -2.02 0.98
CA ALA A 38 12.74 -3.03 -0.07
C ALA A 38 14.04 -3.09 -0.90
N GLN A 39 14.69 -1.95 -1.15
CA GLN A 39 15.98 -1.91 -1.81
C GLN A 39 17.07 -2.61 -0.99
N GLU A 40 17.14 -2.31 0.31
CA GLU A 40 18.07 -2.97 1.25
C GLU A 40 17.87 -4.48 1.30
N LEU A 41 16.63 -4.95 1.21
CA LEU A 41 16.26 -6.36 1.25
C LEU A 41 16.25 -7.06 -0.13
N GLY A 42 16.53 -6.36 -1.23
CA GLY A 42 16.46 -6.92 -2.58
C GLY A 42 15.04 -7.33 -3.03
N VAL A 43 14.01 -6.67 -2.50
CA VAL A 43 12.60 -6.90 -2.79
C VAL A 43 12.05 -5.85 -3.76
N LYS A 44 11.20 -6.28 -4.70
CA LYS A 44 10.48 -5.36 -5.60
C LYS A 44 9.09 -5.07 -5.04
N LEU A 45 8.70 -3.81 -4.99
CA LEU A 45 7.36 -3.42 -4.57
C LEU A 45 6.52 -2.90 -5.74
N VAL A 46 5.24 -3.24 -5.74
CA VAL A 46 4.21 -2.62 -6.58
C VAL A 46 3.19 -1.98 -5.67
N PHE A 47 2.81 -0.73 -5.93
CA PHE A 47 1.86 -0.02 -5.08
C PHE A 47 0.53 0.17 -5.79
N PHE A 48 -0.57 -0.04 -5.07
CA PHE A 48 -1.91 0.32 -5.50
C PHE A 48 -2.70 0.89 -4.33
N GLN A 49 -3.45 1.97 -4.57
CA GLN A 49 -4.40 2.52 -3.62
C GLN A 49 -5.71 2.81 -4.34
N SER A 50 -6.84 2.51 -3.68
CA SER A 50 -8.15 2.91 -4.18
C SER A 50 -9.16 3.07 -3.04
N ASN A 51 -10.13 3.96 -3.26
CA ASN A 51 -11.31 4.09 -2.39
C ASN A 51 -12.49 3.21 -2.83
N HIS A 52 -12.33 2.41 -3.89
CA HIS A 52 -13.36 1.54 -4.42
C HIS A 52 -13.02 0.07 -4.17
N GLU A 53 -13.90 -0.66 -3.49
CA GLU A 53 -13.73 -2.08 -3.21
C GLU A 53 -13.48 -2.89 -4.49
N GLY A 54 -14.30 -2.68 -5.53
CA GLY A 54 -14.14 -3.37 -6.82
C GLY A 54 -12.74 -3.19 -7.42
N ALA A 55 -12.17 -1.97 -7.34
CA ALA A 55 -10.83 -1.72 -7.84
C ALA A 55 -9.73 -2.44 -7.02
N LEU A 56 -9.94 -2.69 -5.73
CA LEU A 56 -9.04 -3.50 -4.91
C LEU A 56 -9.12 -4.97 -5.29
N VAL A 57 -10.35 -5.48 -5.52
CA VAL A 57 -10.58 -6.85 -6.03
C VAL A 57 -9.92 -7.03 -7.39
N ASP A 58 -10.11 -6.08 -8.30
CA ASP A 58 -9.50 -6.07 -9.63
C ASP A 58 -7.96 -6.08 -9.54
N ALA A 59 -7.40 -5.30 -8.61
CA ALA A 59 -5.95 -5.30 -8.38
C ALA A 59 -5.46 -6.68 -7.90
N ILE A 60 -6.14 -7.31 -6.95
CA ILE A 60 -5.79 -8.66 -6.47
C ILE A 60 -5.81 -9.66 -7.63
N GLN A 61 -6.88 -9.66 -8.43
CA GLN A 61 -7.01 -10.56 -9.59
C GLN A 61 -5.94 -10.28 -10.65
N LYS A 62 -5.70 -9.00 -10.98
CA LYS A 62 -4.70 -8.56 -11.95
C LYS A 62 -3.28 -9.03 -11.60
N TYR A 63 -2.95 -9.05 -10.31
CA TYR A 63 -1.61 -9.43 -9.82
C TYR A 63 -1.49 -10.90 -9.39
N ARG A 64 -2.56 -11.68 -9.45
CA ARG A 64 -2.52 -13.13 -9.20
C ARG A 64 -1.47 -13.79 -10.10
N GLY A 65 -0.53 -14.52 -9.50
CA GLY A 65 0.58 -15.16 -10.20
C GLY A 65 1.68 -14.23 -10.74
N LYS A 66 1.59 -12.90 -10.50
CA LYS A 66 2.59 -11.90 -10.94
C LYS A 66 3.38 -11.27 -9.79
N VAL A 67 3.01 -11.61 -8.55
CA VAL A 67 3.65 -11.23 -7.30
C VAL A 67 3.71 -12.45 -6.39
N ASP A 68 4.70 -12.47 -5.50
CA ASP A 68 4.93 -13.56 -4.55
C ASP A 68 4.07 -13.41 -3.30
N GLY A 69 3.57 -12.20 -3.03
CA GLY A 69 2.70 -11.90 -1.88
C GLY A 69 2.02 -10.54 -1.98
N ILE A 70 1.01 -10.35 -1.12
CA ILE A 70 0.26 -9.09 -0.97
C ILE A 70 0.38 -8.63 0.47
N MET A 71 0.87 -7.41 0.68
CA MET A 71 0.75 -6.67 1.93
C MET A 71 -0.43 -5.71 1.80
N ILE A 72 -1.51 -5.97 2.53
CA ILE A 72 -2.75 -5.22 2.41
C ILE A 72 -3.06 -4.46 3.69
N ASN A 73 -3.36 -3.17 3.55
CA ASN A 73 -4.13 -2.41 4.53
C ASN A 73 -5.48 -2.08 3.87
N PRO A 74 -6.56 -2.80 4.19
CA PRO A 74 -7.84 -2.62 3.52
C PRO A 74 -8.54 -1.31 3.89
N GLY A 75 -8.01 -0.53 4.84
CA GLY A 75 -8.67 0.69 5.32
C GLY A 75 -9.93 0.40 6.12
N ALA A 76 -10.86 1.37 6.09
CA ALA A 76 -12.19 1.35 6.71
C ALA A 76 -13.19 2.03 5.78
#